data_AF-A0A354FDW0-F1
#
_entry.id   AF-A0A354FDW0-F1
#
_cell.length_a   1.000
_cell.length_b   1.000
_cell.length_c   1.000
_cell.angle_alpha   90.00
_cell.angle_beta   90.00
_cell.angle_gamma   90.00
#
_symmetry.space_group_name_H-M   'P 1'
#
loop_
_entity.id
_entity.type
_entity.pdbx_description
1 polymer ?
#
loop_
_entity_poly.entity_id
_entity_poly.type
_entity_poly.pdbx_seq_one_letter_code
_entity_poly.pdbx_strand_id
1 'polypeptide(L)'
;LDDFDITKARYHSIVIMSDADVDGAHITTLLLTFFYRYMRPLIEVGYIYIAQPPLYKVTKGKKSQYVYDDHDLEKLLRELKTDNVSLQRYKGFGEM
;
A
#
# COMPACT_ATOMS: atom_id res chain seq x y z
N LEU A 1 -23.69 -0.72 23.28
CA LEU A 1 -22.50 -0.90 22.44
C LEU A 1 -21.54 -1.64 23.34
N ASP A 2 -21.39 -2.95 23.15
CA ASP A 2 -20.34 -3.70 23.86
C ASP A 2 -18.99 -3.02 23.62
N ASP A 3 -18.30 -2.67 24.70
CA ASP A 3 -16.98 -2.05 24.63
C ASP A 3 -16.00 -3.05 24.01
N PHE A 4 -15.44 -2.69 22.86
CA PHE A 4 -14.40 -3.46 22.20
C PHE A 4 -13.20 -3.62 23.14
N ASP A 5 -12.88 -4.87 23.52
CA ASP A 5 -11.77 -5.20 24.41
C ASP A 5 -10.50 -5.53 23.61
N ILE A 6 -9.58 -4.57 23.55
CA ILE A 6 -8.30 -4.69 22.85
C ILE A 6 -7.41 -5.81 23.41
N THR A 7 -7.55 -6.19 24.68
CA THR A 7 -6.69 -7.23 25.30
C THR A 7 -6.94 -8.63 24.73
N LYS A 8 -8.10 -8.82 24.08
CA LYS A 8 -8.48 -10.06 23.40
C LYS A 8 -8.09 -10.07 21.92
N ALA A 9 -7.40 -9.03 21.43
CA ALA A 9 -6.96 -8.96 20.05
C ALA A 9 -6.00 -10.11 19.72
N ARG A 10 -6.38 -10.93 18.73
CA ARG A 10 -5.54 -12.04 18.25
C ARG A 10 -4.39 -11.57 17.36
N TYR A 11 -4.55 -10.42 16.71
CA TYR A 11 -3.58 -9.84 15.79
C TYR A 11 -3.25 -8.42 16.22
N HIS A 12 -1.95 -8.13 16.23
CA HIS A 12 -1.39 -6.82 16.60
C HIS A 12 -1.02 -6.00 15.36
N SER A 13 -1.36 -6.52 14.18
CA SER A 13 -1.16 -5.88 12.89
C SER A 13 -2.32 -6.29 11.98
N ILE A 14 -3.12 -5.31 11.61
CA ILE A 14 -4.24 -5.40 10.67
C ILE A 14 -3.84 -4.56 9.47
N VAL A 15 -3.50 -5.22 8.37
CA VAL A 15 -3.03 -4.56 7.16
C VAL A 15 -4.18 -4.43 6.18
N ILE A 16 -4.59 -3.20 5.89
CA ILE A 16 -5.52 -2.88 4.82
C ILE A 16 -4.73 -2.87 3.52
N MET A 17 -5.02 -3.83 2.64
CA MET A 17 -4.38 -3.98 1.35
C MET A 17 -5.45 -3.97 0.27
N SER A 18 -5.55 -2.86 -0.45
CA SER A 18 -6.50 -2.62 -1.55
C SER A 18 -5.75 -2.17 -2.80
N ASP A 19 -6.37 -2.30 -3.97
CA ASP A 19 -5.77 -1.88 -5.23
C ASP A 19 -5.42 -0.39 -5.23
N ALA A 20 -4.44 -0.02 -6.05
CA ALA A 20 -3.92 1.35 -6.18
C ALA A 20 -4.81 2.23 -7.08
N ASP A 21 -6.13 2.06 -6.96
CA ASP A 21 -7.14 2.78 -7.72
C ASP A 21 -8.12 3.54 -6.81
N VAL A 22 -9.09 4.20 -7.44
CA VAL A 22 -10.10 5.00 -6.74
C VAL A 22 -11.00 4.16 -5.85
N ASP A 23 -11.27 2.91 -6.24
CA ASP A 23 -12.15 2.00 -5.50
C ASP A 23 -11.42 1.44 -4.27
N GLY A 24 -10.13 1.15 -4.37
CA GLY A 24 -9.28 0.79 -3.24
C GLY A 24 -9.18 1.91 -2.20
N ALA A 25 -9.05 3.17 -2.64
CA ALA A 25 -9.09 4.33 -1.75
C ALA A 25 -10.45 4.44 -1.02
N HIS A 26 -11.54 4.18 -1.73
CA HIS A 26 -12.89 4.18 -1.15
C HIS A 26 -13.07 3.06 -0.11
N ILE A 27 -12.67 1.81 -0.43
CA ILE A 27 -12.73 0.68 0.51
C ILE A 27 -11.89 0.96 1.77
N THR A 28 -10.67 1.49 1.59
CA THR A 28 -9.79 1.86 2.71
C THR A 28 -10.48 2.86 3.63
N THR A 29 -11.13 3.88 3.07
CA THR A 29 -11.86 4.88 3.85
C THR A 29 -13.03 4.28 4.63
N LEU A 30 -13.78 3.35 4.03
CA LEU A 30 -14.88 2.65 4.69
C LEU A 30 -14.38 1.80 5.89
N LEU A 31 -13.28 1.08 5.70
CA LEU A 31 -12.65 0.28 6.76
C LEU A 31 -12.12 1.15 7.90
N LEU A 32 -11.44 2.26 7.57
CA LEU A 32 -10.97 3.21 8.58
C LEU A 32 -12.15 3.83 9.35
N THR A 33 -13.24 4.16 8.67
CA THR A 33 -14.46 4.67 9.32
C THR A 33 -15.06 3.64 10.26
N PHE A 34 -15.12 2.37 9.84
CA PHE A 34 -15.59 1.27 10.68
C PHE A 34 -14.71 1.10 11.94
N PHE A 35 -13.38 1.01 11.77
CA PHE A 35 -12.45 0.89 12.89
C PHE A 35 -12.54 2.10 13.81
N TYR A 36 -12.63 3.32 13.27
CA TYR A 36 -12.75 4.53 14.09
C TYR A 36 -14.05 4.59 14.90
N ARG A 37 -15.15 4.10 14.32
CA ARG A 37 -16.49 4.18 14.94
C ARG A 37 -16.76 3.11 15.98
N TYR A 38 -16.21 1.91 15.80
CA TYR A 38 -16.55 0.73 16.60
C TYR A 38 -15.34 0.09 17.31
N MET A 39 -14.11 0.33 16.85
CA MET A 39 -12.90 -0.32 17.35
C MET A 39 -11.73 0.66 17.48
N ARG A 40 -12.03 1.89 17.94
CA ARG A 40 -11.04 2.97 18.05
C ARG A 40 -9.74 2.57 18.75
N PRO A 41 -9.75 1.74 19.82
CA PRO A 41 -8.52 1.30 20.45
C PRO A 41 -7.51 0.67 19.50
N LEU A 42 -7.94 -0.04 18.42
CA LEU A 42 -7.04 -0.60 17.41
C LEU A 42 -6.21 0.47 16.69
N ILE A 43 -6.80 1.64 16.45
CA ILE A 43 -6.12 2.76 15.79
C ILE A 43 -5.16 3.42 16.77
N GLU A 44 -5.60 3.66 18.01
CA GLU A 44 -4.82 4.36 19.04
C GLU A 44 -3.55 3.60 19.45
N VAL A 45 -3.60 2.27 19.51
CA VAL A 45 -2.43 1.42 19.79
C VAL A 45 -1.58 1.12 18.55
N GLY A 46 -1.96 1.65 17.38
CA GLY A 46 -1.19 1.48 16.14
C GLY A 46 -1.25 0.08 15.53
N TYR A 47 -2.37 -0.63 15.66
CA TYR A 47 -2.53 -1.95 15.02
C TYR A 47 -3.04 -1.87 13.58
N ILE A 48 -3.55 -0.73 13.11
CA ILE A 48 -4.03 -0.56 11.74
C ILE A 48 -2.90 -0.04 10.84
N TYR A 49 -2.63 -0.76 9.76
CA TYR A 49 -1.63 -0.42 8.74
C TYR A 49 -2.31 -0.34 7.38
N ILE A 50 -1.79 0.51 6.49
CA ILE A 50 -2.23 0.59 5.09
C ILE A 50 -1.05 0.13 4.23
N ALA A 51 -1.23 -0.95 3.48
CA ALA A 51 -0.23 -1.41 2.54
C ALA A 51 -0.14 -0.46 1.36
N GLN A 52 1.09 -0.14 0.95
CA GLN A 52 1.37 0.65 -0.25
C GLN A 52 2.06 -0.26 -1.26
N PRO A 53 1.33 -0.85 -2.23
CA PRO A 53 1.94 -1.63 -3.30
C PRO A 53 2.82 -0.73 -4.18
N PRO A 54 3.91 -1.25 -4.77
CA PRO A 54 4.67 -0.51 -5.77
C PRO A 54 3.83 -0.26 -7.03
N LEU A 55 3.94 0.93 -7.60
CA LEU A 55 3.30 1.31 -8.86
C LEU A 55 4.08 0.83 -10.08
N TYR A 56 5.40 0.72 -9.95
CA TYR A 56 6.30 0.35 -11.05
C TYR A 56 7.36 -0.65 -10.61
N LYS A 57 7.82 -1.44 -11.57
CA LYS A 57 9.08 -2.19 -11.52
C LYS A 57 9.95 -1.76 -12.69
N VAL A 58 11.11 -1.22 -12.36
CA VAL A 58 12.13 -0.77 -13.32
C VAL A 58 13.25 -1.80 -13.34
N THR A 59 13.55 -2.37 -14.50
CA THR A 59 14.59 -3.39 -14.68
C THR A 59 15.64 -2.92 -15.68
N LYS A 60 16.92 -2.94 -15.28
CA LYS A 60 18.08 -2.68 -16.14
C LYS A 60 19.09 -3.82 -16.01
N GLY A 61 19.22 -4.61 -17.08
CA GLY A 61 20.04 -5.83 -17.07
C GLY A 61 19.56 -6.81 -15.98
N LYS A 62 20.40 -7.06 -14.98
CA LYS A 62 20.08 -7.95 -13.83
C LYS A 62 19.53 -7.23 -12.60
N LYS A 63 19.46 -5.89 -12.61
CA LYS A 63 18.96 -5.11 -11.46
C LYS A 63 17.50 -4.75 -11.68
N SER A 64 16.66 -5.00 -10.67
CA SER A 64 15.26 -4.58 -10.64
C SER A 64 15.00 -3.72 -9.40
N GLN A 65 14.24 -2.64 -9.56
CA GLN A 65 13.87 -1.72 -8.50
C GLN A 65 12.36 -1.46 -8.56
N TYR A 66 11.70 -1.51 -7.41
CA TYR A 66 10.30 -1.13 -7.26
C TYR A 66 10.20 0.35 -6.96
N VAL A 67 9.18 1.00 -7.51
CA VAL A 67 8.93 2.44 -7.37
C VAL A 67 7.47 2.67 -7.04
N TYR A 68 7.20 3.62 -6.14
CA TYR A 68 5.90 3.81 -5.50
C TYR A 68 5.14 5.06 -5.97
N ASP A 69 5.81 5.98 -6.67
CA ASP A 69 5.21 7.18 -7.24
C ASP A 69 5.88 7.60 -8.56
N ASP A 70 5.21 8.48 -9.29
CA ASP A 70 5.68 8.96 -10.60
C ASP A 70 6.95 9.83 -10.49
N HIS A 71 7.11 10.57 -9.38
CA HIS A 71 8.26 11.46 -9.18
C HIS A 71 9.56 10.66 -9.01
N ASP A 72 9.52 9.62 -8.19
CA ASP A 72 10.64 8.70 -7.99
C ASP A 72 10.94 7.90 -9.25
N LEU A 73 9.93 7.60 -10.08
CA LEU A 73 10.13 6.97 -11.39
C LEU A 73 10.92 7.90 -12.31
N GLU A 74 10.51 9.16 -12.43
CA GLU A 74 11.22 10.13 -13.27
C GLU A 74 12.67 10.31 -12.83
N LYS A 75 12.90 10.44 -11.52
CA LYS A 75 14.24 10.57 -10.96
C LYS A 75 15.10 9.36 -11.31
N LEU A 76 14.57 8.15 -11.11
CA LEU A 76 15.27 6.90 -11.40
C LEU A 76 15.61 6.76 -12.89
N LEU A 77 14.69 7.11 -13.78
CA LEU A 77 14.92 7.05 -15.23
C LEU A 77 16.01 8.03 -15.68
N ARG A 78 16.09 9.23 -15.09
CA ARG A 78 17.16 10.21 -15.36
C ARG A 78 18.53 9.69 -14.90
N GLU A 79 18.60 9.08 -13.72
CA GLU A 79 19.84 8.50 -13.18
C GLU A 79 20.34 7.32 -14.00
N LEU A 80 19.43 6.44 -14.43
CA LEU A 80 19.80 5.22 -15.12
C LEU A 80 20.35 5.47 -16.52
N LYS A 81 20.11 6.63 -17.14
CA LYS A 81 20.35 6.92 -18.57
C LYS A 81 19.64 5.89 -19.44
N THR A 82 18.53 6.32 -20.07
CA THR A 82 17.37 5.56 -20.60
C THR A 82 17.66 4.32 -21.46
N ASP A 83 18.90 4.04 -21.83
CA ASP A 83 19.27 2.88 -22.64
C ASP A 83 18.98 1.55 -21.92
N ASN A 84 18.23 0.68 -22.59
CA ASN A 84 17.90 -0.70 -22.20
C ASN A 84 17.21 -0.86 -20.83
N VAL A 85 16.24 0.02 -20.52
CA VAL A 85 15.38 -0.11 -19.33
C VAL A 85 14.05 -0.75 -19.70
N SER A 86 13.64 -1.78 -18.96
CA SER A 86 12.29 -2.35 -19.00
C SER A 86 11.46 -1.77 -17.86
N LEU A 87 10.30 -1.21 -18.20
CA LEU A 87 9.33 -0.63 -17.26
C LEU A 87 8.07 -1.49 -17.24
N GLN A 88 7.69 -1.98 -16.07
CA GLN A 88 6.41 -2.62 -15.83
C GLN A 88 5.60 -1.75 -14.85
N ARG A 89 4.34 -1.47 -15.18
CA ARG A 89 3.40 -0.75 -14.32
C ARG A 89 2.41 -1.74 -13.72
N TYR A 90 2.11 -1.60 -12.44
CA TYR A 90 1.10 -2.38 -11.73
C TYR A 90 -0.13 -1.49 -11.52
N LYS A 91 -1.27 -1.82 -12.13
CA LYS A 91 -2.54 -1.10 -11.86
C LYS A 91 -3.34 -1.72 -10.71
N GLY A 92 -3.08 -2.98 -10.39
CA GLY A 92 -3.69 -3.70 -9.27
C GLY A 92 -2.92 -4.97 -8.96
N PHE A 93 -3.29 -5.64 -7.86
CA PHE A 93 -2.61 -6.86 -7.41
C PHE A 93 -2.69 -8.02 -8.41
N GLY A 94 -3.73 -8.05 -9.25
CA GLY A 94 -3.85 -9.06 -10.30
C GLY A 94 -2.83 -8.93 -11.44
N GLU A 95 -2.13 -7.79 -11.53
CA GLU A 95 -1.11 -7.51 -12.55
C GLU A 95 0.33 -7.67 -12.04
N MET A 96 0.50 -8.07 -10.77
CA MET A 96 1.79 -8.21 -10.09
C MET A 96 2.57 -9.47 -10.43
#